data_AF-A0A9P9P3I0-F1
#
_entry.id   AF-A0A9P9P3I0-F1
#
_cell.length_a   1.000
_cell.length_b   1.000
_cell.length_c   1.000
_cell.angle_alpha   90.00
_cell.angle_beta   90.00
_cell.angle_gamma   90.00
#
_symmetry.space_group_name_H-M   'P 1'
#
loop_
_entity.id
_entity.type
_entity.pdbx_description
1 polymer ?
#
loop_
_entity_poly.entity_id
_entity_poly.type
_entity_poly.pdbx_seq_one_letter_code
_entity_poly.pdbx_strand_id
1 'polypeptide(L)'
;MLQKRLPGTSLNHLWPDLNHEQRKSVVRCIAEVVRDLHKIKHACAVKSNSTSPCFPALFVPKFMSTRAPFYLWAGFDAEEEDESNASLEPDDLEKCEYKRIFEDVVGEEFCQDSYRKEYFFARRLWWFLLNGIHSSTDQFLAEQLLEEWEVEYPTFTVK
;
A
#
# COMPACT_ATOMS: atom_id res chain seq x y z
N MET A 1 24.52 -4.77 10.01
CA MET A 1 24.15 -6.20 9.89
C MET A 1 24.37 -6.63 8.45
N LEU A 2 25.07 -7.74 8.20
CA LEU A 2 25.20 -8.32 6.86
C LEU A 2 24.11 -9.38 6.69
N GLN A 3 23.03 -9.04 5.99
CA GLN A 3 21.98 -9.99 5.65
C GLN A 3 22.47 -10.90 4.51
N LYS A 4 22.24 -12.21 4.62
CA LYS A 4 22.56 -13.13 3.52
C LYS A 4 21.67 -12.79 2.32
N ARG A 5 22.28 -12.59 1.15
CA ARG A 5 21.56 -12.30 -0.08
C ARG A 5 20.67 -13.50 -0.43
N LEU A 6 19.37 -13.24 -0.57
CA LEU A 6 18.46 -14.24 -1.12
C LEU A 6 18.77 -14.41 -2.62
N PRO A 7 18.95 -15.65 -3.10
CA PRO A 7 19.11 -15.89 -4.53
C PRO A 7 17.79 -15.63 -5.25
N GLY A 8 17.86 -15.17 -6.51
CA GLY A 8 16.68 -14.97 -7.34
C GLY A 8 16.79 -13.74 -8.26
N THR A 9 15.75 -13.57 -9.07
CA THR A 9 15.56 -12.43 -9.97
C THR A 9 14.37 -11.61 -9.48
N SER A 10 14.39 -10.29 -9.70
CA SER A 10 13.25 -9.42 -9.35
C SER A 10 11.99 -9.85 -10.11
N LEU A 11 10.84 -9.79 -9.44
CA LEU A 11 9.55 -10.07 -10.05
C LEU A 11 9.29 -9.18 -11.26
N ASN A 12 9.73 -7.91 -11.22
CA ASN A 12 9.56 -6.96 -12.33
C ASN A 12 10.22 -7.44 -13.63
N HIS A 13 11.31 -8.19 -13.55
CA HIS A 13 11.97 -8.75 -14.73
C HIS A 13 11.30 -10.03 -15.22
N LEU A 14 10.69 -10.80 -14.31
CA LEU A 14 10.05 -12.07 -14.65
C LEU A 14 8.61 -11.89 -15.14
N TRP A 15 7.91 -10.87 -14.66
CA TRP A 15 6.47 -10.65 -14.90
C TRP A 15 6.05 -10.72 -16.39
N PRO A 16 6.80 -10.13 -17.34
CA PRO A 16 6.44 -10.20 -18.76
C PRO A 16 6.50 -11.62 -19.32
N ASP A 17 7.39 -12.47 -18.79
CA ASP A 17 7.64 -13.84 -19.27
C ASP A 17 6.68 -14.88 -18.66
N LEU A 18 5.97 -14.51 -17.58
CA LEU A 18 5.03 -15.40 -16.91
C LEU A 18 3.74 -15.55 -17.71
N ASN A 19 3.23 -16.78 -17.79
CA ASN A 19 1.89 -17.03 -18.27
C ASN A 19 0.83 -16.70 -17.20
N HIS A 20 -0.43 -16.67 -17.62
CA HIS A 20 -1.57 -16.32 -16.77
C HIS A 20 -1.66 -17.16 -15.48
N GLU A 21 -1.52 -18.48 -15.57
CA GLU A 21 -1.60 -19.37 -14.40
C GLU A 21 -0.43 -19.17 -13.43
N GLN A 22 0.77 -18.88 -13.94
CA GLN A 22 1.92 -18.52 -13.11
C GLN A 22 1.69 -17.18 -12.39
N ARG A 23 1.16 -16.17 -13.08
CA ARG A 23 0.82 -14.88 -12.46
C ARG A 23 -0.22 -15.04 -11.37
N LYS A 24 -1.26 -15.86 -11.57
CA LYS A 24 -2.25 -16.19 -10.53
C LYS A 24 -1.60 -16.84 -9.30
N SER A 25 -0.65 -17.74 -9.51
CA SER A 25 0.10 -18.34 -8.40
C SER A 25 0.92 -17.31 -7.63
N VAL A 26 1.55 -16.35 -8.33
CA VAL A 26 2.30 -15.26 -7.71
C VAL A 26 1.39 -14.34 -6.91
N VAL A 27 0.25 -13.92 -7.48
CA VAL A 27 -0.73 -13.06 -6.82
C VAL A 27 -1.23 -13.71 -5.53
N ARG A 28 -1.54 -15.01 -5.56
CA ARG A 28 -1.94 -15.76 -4.36
C ARG A 28 -0.85 -15.76 -3.29
N CYS A 29 0.41 -16.01 -3.68
CA CYS A 29 1.54 -16.00 -2.75
C CYS A 29 1.74 -14.61 -2.11
N ILE A 30 1.63 -13.54 -2.90
CA ILE A 30 1.71 -12.16 -2.37
C ILE A 30 0.55 -11.90 -1.39
N ALA A 31 -0.67 -12.30 -1.75
CA ALA A 31 -1.84 -12.13 -0.89
C ALA A 31 -1.70 -12.89 0.44
N GLU A 32 -1.13 -14.10 0.41
CA GLU A 32 -0.85 -14.88 1.62
C GLU A 32 0.18 -14.19 2.52
N VAL A 33 1.27 -13.66 1.94
CA VAL A 33 2.27 -12.88 2.68
C VAL A 33 1.66 -11.63 3.31
N VAL A 34 0.85 -10.88 2.54
CA VAL A 34 0.15 -9.68 3.04
C VAL A 34 -0.79 -10.02 4.19
N ARG A 35 -1.60 -11.07 4.03
CA ARG A 35 -2.49 -11.58 5.08
C ARG A 35 -1.71 -12.00 6.33
N ASP A 36 -0.59 -12.68 6.16
CA ASP A 36 0.20 -13.17 7.28
C ASP A 36 0.90 -12.01 8.00
N LEU A 37 1.42 -11.02 7.27
CA LEU A 37 1.92 -9.76 7.83
C LEU A 37 0.82 -9.02 8.62
N HIS A 38 -0.41 -8.99 8.09
CA HIS A 38 -1.55 -8.36 8.76
C HIS A 38 -1.90 -9.03 10.10
N LYS A 39 -1.71 -10.35 10.21
CA LYS A 39 -1.93 -11.10 11.46
C LYS A 39 -0.87 -10.82 12.53
N ILE A 40 0.29 -10.29 12.15
CA ILE A 40 1.36 -9.99 13.10
C ILE A 40 0.96 -8.78 13.95
N LYS A 41 0.30 -9.06 15.09
CA LYS A 41 0.02 -8.07 16.13
C LYS A 41 1.26 -7.91 17.01
N HIS A 42 2.07 -6.88 16.78
CA HIS A 42 3.15 -6.54 17.71
C HIS A 42 2.77 -5.35 18.61
N ALA A 43 2.86 -5.56 19.92
CA ALA A 43 3.14 -4.49 20.88
C ALA A 43 4.67 -4.32 20.93
N CYS A 44 5.26 -3.60 19.98
CA CYS A 44 6.72 -3.54 19.84
C CYS A 44 7.35 -2.42 20.70
N ALA A 45 7.37 -2.58 22.02
CA ALA A 45 7.98 -1.64 22.96
C ALA A 45 9.48 -1.39 22.66
N VAL A 46 9.88 -0.11 22.60
CA VAL A 46 11.27 0.29 22.36
C VAL A 46 11.99 0.53 23.69
N LYS A 47 13.17 -0.09 23.86
CA LYS A 47 14.25 0.48 24.69
C LYS A 47 15.19 1.25 23.77
N SER A 48 15.31 2.54 24.01
CA SER A 48 16.32 3.39 23.38
C SER A 48 17.71 2.97 23.87
N ASN A 49 18.63 2.75 22.94
CA ASN A 49 20.00 3.29 22.92
C ASN A 49 20.88 2.38 22.07
N SER A 50 21.00 2.69 20.77
CA SER A 50 22.22 2.62 19.94
C SER A 50 21.88 2.37 18.47
N THR A 51 22.12 3.41 17.66
CA THR A 51 22.65 3.36 16.27
C THR A 51 22.60 2.01 15.53
N SER A 52 21.54 1.79 14.74
CA SER A 52 21.59 0.94 13.55
C SER A 52 20.68 1.50 12.46
N PRO A 53 21.10 1.48 11.17
CA PRO A 53 20.28 1.95 10.05
C PRO A 53 19.41 0.77 9.58
N CYS A 54 18.40 0.46 10.37
CA CYS A 54 17.27 -0.32 9.89
C CYS A 54 16.06 0.49 10.32
N PHE A 55 15.22 0.86 9.36
CA PHE A 55 14.07 1.74 9.51
C PHE A 55 13.45 1.62 10.91
N PRO A 56 13.24 2.73 11.64
CA PRO A 56 12.63 2.63 12.95
C PRO A 56 11.32 1.87 12.79
N ALA A 57 11.12 0.82 13.59
CA ALA A 57 9.83 0.18 13.67
C ALA A 57 8.86 1.24 14.23
N LEU A 58 8.03 1.81 13.36
CA LEU A 58 7.11 2.87 13.71
C LEU A 58 5.82 2.26 14.23
N PHE A 59 5.34 2.78 15.36
CA PHE A 59 3.99 2.49 15.81
C PHE A 59 3.02 3.25 14.93
N VAL A 60 2.29 2.50 14.12
CA VAL A 60 1.32 3.04 13.18
C VAL A 60 -0.05 2.41 13.42
N PRO A 61 -1.15 3.15 13.17
CA PRO A 61 -2.48 2.56 13.16
C PRO A 61 -2.57 1.34 12.21
N LYS A 62 -3.44 0.38 12.53
CA LYS A 62 -3.62 -0.86 11.74
C LYS A 62 -3.82 -0.59 10.25
N PHE A 63 -4.59 0.44 9.88
CA PHE A 63 -4.89 0.78 8.49
C PHE A 63 -3.65 1.20 7.66
N MET A 64 -2.52 1.54 8.32
CA MET A 64 -1.26 1.84 7.64
C MET A 64 -0.64 0.58 7.01
N SER A 65 -1.03 -0.61 7.47
CA SER A 65 -0.56 -1.91 6.97
C SER A 65 -1.51 -2.57 5.97
N THR A 66 -2.65 -1.95 5.67
CA THR A 66 -3.72 -2.54 4.84
C THR A 66 -3.73 -1.98 3.43
N ARG A 67 -2.59 -1.53 2.91
CA ARG A 67 -2.51 -1.04 1.53
C ARG A 67 -2.60 -2.23 0.56
N ALA A 68 -3.56 -2.19 -0.36
CA ALA A 68 -3.68 -3.20 -1.40
C ALA A 68 -2.53 -3.06 -2.43
N PRO A 69 -1.97 -4.16 -2.94
CA PRO A 69 -0.92 -4.16 -3.96
C PRO A 69 -1.49 -3.89 -5.35
N PHE A 70 -2.11 -2.71 -5.52
CA PHE A 70 -2.87 -2.39 -6.73
C PHE A 70 -2.04 -2.37 -8.00
N TYR A 71 -0.71 -2.22 -7.91
CA TYR A 71 0.21 -2.38 -9.05
C TYR A 71 0.07 -3.73 -9.77
N LEU A 72 -0.51 -4.76 -9.13
CA LEU A 72 -0.79 -6.05 -9.77
C LEU A 72 -1.95 -5.98 -10.78
N TRP A 73 -2.90 -5.08 -10.59
CA TRP A 73 -4.11 -4.95 -11.42
C TRP A 73 -4.36 -3.55 -11.97
N ALA A 74 -3.50 -2.58 -11.65
CA ALA A 74 -3.55 -1.25 -12.21
C ALA A 74 -2.96 -1.20 -13.63
N GLY A 75 -3.19 -0.10 -14.35
CA GLY A 75 -2.54 0.19 -15.62
C GLY A 75 -1.03 0.36 -15.47
N PHE A 76 -0.26 0.19 -16.55
CA PHE A 76 1.18 0.51 -16.54
C PHE A 76 1.45 2.00 -16.27
N ASP A 77 0.48 2.85 -16.62
CA ASP A 77 0.53 4.30 -16.40
C ASP A 77 0.00 4.70 -15.02
N ALA A 78 -0.40 3.74 -14.18
CA ALA A 78 -0.88 4.06 -12.85
C ALA A 78 0.30 4.43 -11.95
N GLU A 79 0.22 5.59 -11.32
CA GLU A 79 1.23 6.05 -10.38
C GLU A 79 1.15 5.21 -9.10
N GLU A 80 2.28 4.64 -8.67
CA GLU A 80 2.33 3.84 -7.43
C GLU A 80 1.95 4.69 -6.21
N GLU A 81 2.10 6.01 -6.25
CA GLU A 81 1.73 6.89 -5.14
C GLU A 81 0.21 7.15 -5.08
N ASP A 82 -0.49 6.94 -6.18
CA ASP A 82 -1.93 7.17 -6.29
C ASP A 82 -2.74 5.92 -5.92
N GLU A 83 -2.99 5.77 -4.62
CA GLU A 83 -3.81 4.69 -4.06
C GLU A 83 -5.27 4.71 -4.53
N SER A 84 -5.75 5.78 -5.18
CA SER A 84 -7.11 5.82 -5.72
C SER A 84 -7.36 4.70 -6.75
N ASN A 85 -6.31 4.32 -7.48
CA ASN A 85 -6.32 3.23 -8.44
C ASN A 85 -6.60 1.86 -7.82
N ALA A 86 -6.41 1.69 -6.51
CA ALA A 86 -6.71 0.43 -5.82
C ALA A 86 -8.19 0.05 -5.89
N SER A 87 -9.07 1.06 -5.88
CA SER A 87 -10.53 0.85 -5.87
C SER A 87 -11.12 0.65 -7.26
N LEU A 88 -10.38 0.99 -8.32
CA LEU A 88 -10.85 0.85 -9.69
C LEU A 88 -11.03 -0.62 -10.07
N GLU A 89 -12.06 -0.90 -10.87
CA GLU A 89 -12.21 -2.19 -11.53
C GLU A 89 -11.32 -2.17 -12.79
N PRO A 90 -10.41 -3.15 -12.94
CA PRO A 90 -9.59 -3.24 -14.15
C PRO A 90 -10.44 -3.56 -15.37
N ASP A 91 -10.12 -2.95 -16.53
CA ASP A 91 -10.80 -3.30 -17.79
C ASP A 91 -10.43 -4.71 -18.31
N ASP A 92 -9.27 -5.22 -17.90
CA ASP A 92 -8.75 -6.51 -18.31
C ASP A 92 -9.30 -7.64 -17.42
N LEU A 93 -9.85 -8.67 -18.05
CA LEU A 93 -10.37 -9.87 -17.39
C LEU A 93 -9.29 -10.58 -16.56
N GLU A 94 -8.03 -10.58 -17.02
CA GLU A 94 -6.91 -11.17 -16.29
C GLU A 94 -6.64 -10.42 -14.98
N LYS A 95 -6.65 -9.08 -15.04
CA LYS A 95 -6.42 -8.22 -13.87
C LYS A 95 -7.60 -8.26 -12.89
N CYS A 96 -8.83 -8.34 -13.41
CA CYS A 96 -10.03 -8.60 -12.61
C CYS A 96 -9.86 -9.89 -11.79
N GLU A 97 -9.32 -10.95 -12.39
CA GLU A 97 -9.10 -12.21 -11.67
C GLU A 97 -8.04 -12.06 -10.57
N TYR A 98 -6.98 -11.29 -10.81
CA TYR A 98 -5.95 -11.04 -9.79
C TYR A 98 -6.52 -10.31 -8.57
N LYS A 99 -7.32 -9.27 -8.81
CA LYS A 99 -8.00 -8.53 -7.74
C LYS A 99 -8.89 -9.46 -6.92
N ARG A 100 -9.70 -10.31 -7.58
CA ARG A 100 -10.56 -11.29 -6.91
C ARG A 100 -9.77 -12.31 -6.07
N ILE A 101 -8.68 -12.85 -6.61
CA ILE A 101 -7.82 -13.79 -5.87
C ILE A 101 -7.25 -13.11 -4.64
N PHE A 102 -6.81 -11.85 -4.77
CA PHE A 102 -6.27 -11.10 -3.65
C PHE A 102 -7.33 -10.90 -2.56
N GLU A 103 -8.50 -10.38 -2.92
CA GLU A 103 -9.63 -10.11 -2.01
C GLU A 103 -10.09 -11.38 -1.28
N ASP A 104 -10.20 -12.51 -1.99
CA ASP A 104 -10.56 -13.81 -1.42
C ASP A 104 -9.55 -14.28 -0.36
N VAL A 105 -8.25 -14.10 -0.62
CA VAL A 105 -7.19 -14.56 0.29
C VAL A 105 -7.06 -13.67 1.53
N VAL A 106 -7.12 -12.34 1.38
CA VAL A 106 -6.95 -11.40 2.50
C VAL A 106 -8.20 -11.28 3.37
N GLY A 107 -9.37 -11.48 2.77
CA GLY A 107 -10.67 -11.44 3.45
C GLY A 107 -11.25 -10.04 3.61
N GLU A 108 -12.54 -10.00 3.95
CA GLU A 108 -13.35 -8.78 3.96
C GLU A 108 -12.85 -7.69 4.92
N GLU A 109 -12.40 -8.05 6.13
CA GLU A 109 -11.89 -7.07 7.10
C GLU A 109 -10.70 -6.27 6.54
N PHE A 110 -9.80 -6.95 5.82
CA PHE A 110 -8.67 -6.29 5.17
C PHE A 110 -9.17 -5.37 4.06
N CYS A 111 -10.06 -5.85 3.19
CA CYS A 111 -10.63 -5.07 2.10
C CYS A 111 -11.35 -3.80 2.59
N GLN A 112 -12.08 -3.88 3.70
CA GLN A 112 -12.74 -2.72 4.31
C GLN A 112 -11.72 -1.64 4.71
N ASP A 113 -10.59 -2.03 5.30
CA ASP A 113 -9.51 -1.09 5.67
C ASP A 113 -8.64 -0.70 4.45
N SER A 114 -8.62 -1.49 3.38
CA SER A 114 -7.86 -1.19 2.16
C SER A 114 -8.54 -0.15 1.30
N TYR A 115 -9.84 -0.28 1.06
CA TYR A 115 -10.58 0.51 0.05
C TYR A 115 -11.30 1.73 0.62
N ARG A 116 -11.17 2.01 1.91
CA ARG A 116 -11.66 3.25 2.52
C ARG A 116 -10.83 4.44 2.05
N LYS A 117 -11.49 5.39 1.42
CA LYS A 117 -10.86 6.63 0.92
C LYS A 117 -10.18 7.42 2.03
N GLU A 118 -10.80 7.46 3.22
CA GLU A 118 -10.23 8.15 4.39
C GLU A 118 -8.83 7.60 4.73
N TYR A 119 -8.63 6.29 4.55
CA TYR A 119 -7.35 5.64 4.84
C TYR A 119 -6.33 5.85 3.72
N PHE A 120 -6.74 6.09 2.48
CA PHE A 120 -5.83 6.58 1.43
C PHE A 120 -5.21 7.92 1.83
N PHE A 121 -6.07 8.88 2.21
CA PHE A 121 -5.63 10.19 2.66
C PHE A 121 -4.76 10.09 3.91
N ALA A 122 -5.17 9.29 4.91
CA ALA A 122 -4.39 9.13 6.13
C ALA A 122 -3.00 8.53 5.88
N ARG A 123 -2.88 7.55 4.97
CA ARG A 123 -1.58 6.96 4.59
C ARG A 123 -0.68 7.95 3.86
N ARG A 124 -1.22 8.74 2.92
CA ARG A 124 -0.49 9.83 2.25
C ARG A 124 -0.06 10.91 3.23
N LEU A 125 -0.97 11.36 4.10
CA LEU A 125 -0.68 12.37 5.14
C LEU A 125 0.42 11.90 6.09
N TRP A 126 0.40 10.62 6.48
CA TRP A 126 1.38 10.05 7.39
C TRP A 126 2.82 10.16 6.86
N TRP A 127 3.02 10.06 5.54
CA TRP A 127 4.34 10.26 4.94
C TRP A 127 4.89 11.67 5.23
N PHE A 128 4.06 12.71 5.08
CA PHE A 128 4.45 14.09 5.41
C PHE A 128 4.67 14.30 6.91
N LEU A 129 3.88 13.64 7.77
CA LEU A 129 4.04 13.73 9.22
C LEU A 129 5.37 13.12 9.70
N LEU A 130 5.82 12.04 9.07
CA LEU A 130 7.08 11.38 9.42
C LEU A 130 8.30 12.08 8.83
N ASN A 131 8.23 12.45 7.56
CA ASN A 131 9.38 12.97 6.83
C ASN A 131 9.46 14.50 6.91
N GLY A 132 8.41 15.19 7.37
CA GLY A 132 8.31 16.63 7.27
C GLY A 132 8.13 17.10 5.82
N ILE A 133 8.08 18.42 5.65
CA ILE A 133 8.06 19.09 4.35
C ILE A 133 9.44 19.70 4.14
N HIS A 134 10.18 19.20 3.14
CA HIS A 134 11.59 19.57 2.93
C HIS A 134 11.84 20.22 1.57
N SER A 135 10.89 20.10 0.65
CA SER A 135 10.96 20.68 -0.68
C SER A 135 9.66 21.39 -1.05
N SER A 136 9.73 22.24 -2.07
CA SER A 136 8.54 22.83 -2.70
C SER A 136 7.63 21.78 -3.32
N THR A 137 8.18 20.65 -3.76
CA THR A 137 7.41 19.51 -4.27
C THR A 137 6.60 18.87 -3.15
N ASP A 138 7.19 18.65 -1.97
CA ASP A 138 6.46 18.11 -0.82
C ASP A 138 5.34 19.06 -0.39
N GLN A 139 5.61 20.37 -0.40
CA GLN A 139 4.58 21.37 -0.09
C GLN A 139 3.43 21.29 -1.09
N PHE A 140 3.71 21.27 -2.39
CA PHE A 140 2.69 21.16 -3.43
C PHE A 140 1.86 19.88 -3.30
N LEU A 141 2.49 18.73 -3.06
CA LEU A 141 1.79 17.46 -2.87
C LEU A 141 0.94 17.45 -1.59
N ALA A 142 1.41 18.08 -0.52
CA ALA A 142 0.64 18.22 0.72
C ALA A 142 -0.58 19.15 0.54
N GLU A 143 -0.42 20.26 -0.19
CA GLU A 143 -1.52 21.17 -0.53
C GLU A 143 -2.56 20.45 -1.41
N GLN A 144 -2.11 19.75 -2.46
CA GLN A 144 -2.98 18.95 -3.32
C GLN A 144 -3.77 17.88 -2.52
N LEU A 145 -3.11 17.19 -1.58
CA LEU A 145 -3.77 16.21 -0.71
C LEU A 145 -4.90 16.85 0.13
N LEU A 146 -4.68 18.07 0.65
CA LEU A 146 -5.68 18.79 1.44
C LEU A 146 -6.84 19.29 0.57
N GLU A 147 -6.57 19.75 -0.65
CA GLU A 147 -7.60 20.14 -1.61
C GLU A 147 -8.48 18.95 -2.00
N GLU A 148 -7.87 17.80 -2.33
CA GLU A 148 -8.58 16.55 -2.61
C GLU A 148 -9.43 16.10 -1.41
N TRP A 149 -8.90 16.23 -0.19
CA TRP A 149 -9.66 15.94 1.04
C TRP A 149 -10.88 16.85 1.19
N GLU A 150 -10.73 18.16 1.02
CA GLU A 150 -11.84 19.11 1.18
C GLU A 150 -12.93 18.92 0.12
N VAL A 151 -12.57 18.51 -1.09
CA VAL A 151 -13.53 18.16 -2.14
C VAL A 151 -14.36 16.93 -1.77
N GLU A 152 -13.73 15.88 -1.24
CA GLU A 152 -14.41 14.64 -0.87
C GLU A 152 -15.15 14.76 0.49
N TYR A 153 -14.56 15.46 1.44
CA TYR A 153 -15.04 15.63 2.82
C TYR A 153 -15.05 17.12 3.21
N PRO A 154 -16.01 17.91 2.70
CA PRO A 154 -16.07 19.33 2.98
C PRO A 154 -16.25 19.58 4.48
N THR A 155 -15.24 20.18 5.10
CA THR A 155 -15.16 20.38 6.55
C THR A 155 -16.09 21.51 7.00
N PHE A 156 -16.54 22.35 6.06
CA PHE A 156 -17.41 23.50 6.28
C PHE A 156 -18.76 23.39 5.55
N THR A 157 -19.57 22.38 5.86
CA THR A 157 -21.03 22.59 5.76
C THR A 157 -21.47 23.51 6.89
N VAL A 158 -21.53 24.80 6.61
CA VAL A 158 -22.29 25.78 7.40
C VAL A 158 -23.71 25.23 7.58
N LYS A 159 -24.08 24.91 8.81
CA LYS A 159 -25.48 24.71 9.20
C LYS A 159 -26.16 26.05 9.41
#